data_AF-I1BN31-F1
#
_entry.id   AF-I1BN31-F1
#
_cell.length_a   1.000
_cell.length_b   1.000
_cell.length_c   1.000
_cell.angle_alpha   90.00
_cell.angle_beta   90.00
_cell.angle_gamma   90.00
#
_symmetry.space_group_name_H-M   'P 1'
#
loop_
_entity.id
_entity.type
_entity.pdbx_description
1 polymer ?
#
loop_
_entity_poly.entity_id
_entity_poly.type
_entity_poly.pdbx_seq_one_letter_code
_entity_poly.pdbx_strand_id
1 'polypeptide(L)'
;MTSKYSSLPDIDDQPDVYETPDADENAPVISYENQKQSSDEDENVIKSHVSVKDAANKFKESVVDATDIDFSDRLTRRKKAMYRTFVRRPPAMETNEYEMLPKDMTLEETPLQKLRRLMFEVQELNDDIEKSKARK
;
A
#
# COMPACT_ATOMS: atom_id res chain seq x y z
N MET A 1 -29.86 73.82 -2.21
CA MET A 1 -28.78 74.14 -3.17
C MET A 1 -28.85 73.10 -4.26
N THR A 2 -29.28 73.45 -5.48
CA THR A 2 -29.33 72.52 -6.61
C THR A 2 -27.92 72.34 -7.19
N SER A 3 -27.54 71.10 -7.54
CA SER A 3 -26.22 70.78 -8.11
C SER A 3 -26.01 71.53 -9.43
N LYS A 4 -24.79 72.03 -9.66
CA LYS A 4 -24.42 72.78 -10.88
C LYS A 4 -24.64 71.98 -12.17
N TYR A 5 -24.70 70.65 -12.08
CA TYR A 5 -24.80 69.73 -13.21
C TYR A 5 -26.24 69.24 -13.49
N SER A 6 -27.21 69.62 -12.66
CA SER A 6 -28.60 69.14 -12.74
C SER A 6 -29.35 69.56 -14.02
N SER A 7 -28.86 70.54 -14.77
CA SER A 7 -29.50 71.04 -16.00
C SER A 7 -28.88 70.48 -17.29
N LEU A 8 -27.93 69.55 -17.20
CA LEU A 8 -27.26 68.97 -18.37
C LEU A 8 -27.92 67.64 -18.75
N PRO A 9 -28.22 67.41 -20.04
CA PRO A 9 -28.66 66.11 -20.53
C PRO A 9 -27.49 65.10 -20.51
N ASP A 10 -27.80 63.83 -20.28
CA ASP A 10 -26.86 62.69 -20.26
C ASP A 10 -25.78 62.71 -19.17
N ILE A 11 -26.07 63.26 -17.99
CA ILE A 11 -25.23 63.09 -16.79
C ILE A 11 -25.87 62.09 -15.83
N ASP A 12 -25.05 61.16 -15.34
CA ASP A 12 -25.46 60.08 -14.46
C ASP A 12 -25.47 60.53 -12.99
N ASP A 13 -26.57 60.22 -12.29
CA ASP A 13 -26.80 60.54 -10.87
C ASP A 13 -26.42 59.37 -9.94
N GLN A 14 -25.74 58.35 -10.48
CA GLN A 14 -25.25 57.22 -9.71
C GLN A 14 -24.25 57.64 -8.61
N PRO A 15 -24.14 56.86 -7.52
CA PRO A 15 -23.15 57.13 -6.48
C PRO A 15 -21.73 56.99 -7.05
N ASP A 16 -20.87 57.94 -6.68
CA ASP A 16 -19.45 57.91 -7.08
C ASP A 16 -18.67 56.79 -6.36
N VAL A 17 -19.16 56.34 -5.19
CA VAL A 17 -18.53 55.31 -4.37
C VAL A 17 -19.45 54.09 -4.26
N TYR A 18 -18.92 52.94 -4.67
CA TYR A 18 -19.53 51.63 -4.49
C TYR A 18 -18.69 50.82 -3.52
N GLU A 19 -19.11 50.79 -2.26
CA GLU A 19 -18.48 49.97 -1.23
C GLU A 19 -19.34 48.77 -0.86
N THR A 20 -18.67 47.72 -0.38
CA THR A 20 -19.36 46.57 0.20
C THR A 20 -20.03 47.03 1.50
N PRO A 21 -21.32 46.72 1.72
CA PRO A 21 -21.98 47.08 2.97
C PRO A 21 -21.22 46.44 4.14
N ASP A 22 -21.11 47.19 5.25
CA ASP A 22 -20.45 46.70 6.46
C ASP A 22 -21.08 45.36 6.89
N ALA A 23 -20.24 44.37 7.15
CA ALA A 23 -20.69 43.09 7.64
C ALA A 23 -21.16 43.24 9.10
N ASP A 24 -22.38 42.80 9.40
CA ASP A 24 -22.85 42.73 10.79
C ASP A 24 -21.94 41.80 11.61
N GLU A 25 -21.25 42.33 12.62
CA GLU A 25 -20.41 41.55 13.55
C GLU A 25 -21.21 40.51 14.35
N ASN A 26 -22.55 40.61 14.32
CA ASN A 26 -23.48 39.68 14.97
C ASN A 26 -24.00 38.58 14.02
N ALA A 27 -23.52 38.49 12.78
CA ALA A 27 -23.83 37.36 11.93
C ALA A 27 -23.33 36.07 12.60
N PRO A 28 -24.19 35.06 12.84
CA PRO A 28 -23.75 33.83 13.48
C PRO A 28 -22.68 33.19 12.59
N VAL A 29 -21.44 33.15 13.10
CA VAL A 29 -20.38 32.37 12.50
C VAL A 29 -20.87 30.93 12.52
N ILE A 30 -21.28 30.42 11.36
CA ILE A 30 -21.59 29.00 11.19
C ILE A 30 -20.27 28.27 11.38
N SER A 31 -19.96 27.91 12.62
CA SER A 31 -18.84 27.05 12.92
C SER A 31 -19.07 25.73 12.19
N TYR A 32 -18.02 25.16 11.62
CA TYR A 32 -18.07 23.86 10.94
C TYR A 32 -18.63 22.73 11.82
N GLU A 33 -18.68 22.95 13.14
CA GLU A 33 -19.31 22.06 14.12
C GLU A 33 -20.85 22.05 14.02
N ASN A 34 -21.48 23.17 13.66
CA ASN A 34 -22.93 23.25 13.44
C ASN A 34 -23.39 22.63 12.10
N GLN A 35 -22.49 22.42 11.13
CA GLN A 35 -22.84 21.71 9.88
C GLN A 35 -23.09 20.21 10.10
N LYS A 36 -22.63 19.63 11.22
CA LYS A 36 -22.94 18.23 11.55
C LYS A 36 -24.41 18.02 11.89
N GLN A 37 -25.13 19.03 12.38
CA GLN A 37 -26.56 18.91 12.69
C GLN A 37 -27.45 19.09 11.45
N SER A 38 -26.96 19.67 10.36
CA SER A 38 -27.76 19.88 9.14
C SER A 38 -27.66 18.75 8.11
N SER A 39 -26.91 17.69 8.40
CA SER A 39 -26.71 16.54 7.49
C SER A 39 -27.40 15.28 8.04
N ASP A 40 -28.40 15.42 8.90
CA ASP A 40 -28.95 14.32 9.68
C ASP A 40 -29.99 13.44 8.98
N GLU A 41 -30.17 13.52 7.65
CA GLU A 41 -31.17 12.70 6.95
C GLU A 41 -30.67 12.08 5.64
N ASP A 42 -29.43 11.58 5.62
CA ASP A 42 -29.04 10.62 4.58
C ASP A 42 -29.63 9.24 4.93
N GLU A 43 -30.80 8.88 4.37
CA GLU A 43 -31.49 7.59 4.62
C GLU A 43 -30.61 6.37 4.30
N ASN A 44 -29.58 6.55 3.47
CA ASN A 44 -28.63 5.52 3.06
C ASN A 44 -27.40 5.38 3.99
N VAL A 45 -27.25 6.22 5.02
CA VAL A 45 -26.07 6.23 5.90
C VAL A 45 -26.45 5.97 7.35
N ILE A 46 -26.05 4.80 7.87
CA ILE A 46 -26.21 4.48 9.28
C ILE A 46 -25.05 5.10 10.08
N LYS A 47 -25.30 6.25 10.70
CA LYS A 47 -24.33 6.90 11.60
C LYS A 47 -24.40 6.27 12.99
N SER A 48 -23.50 5.34 13.30
CA SER A 48 -23.37 4.82 14.66
C SER A 48 -22.40 5.66 15.49
N HIS A 49 -22.83 6.08 16.68
CA HIS A 49 -21.97 6.82 17.60
C HIS A 49 -21.02 5.86 18.32
N VAL A 50 -19.72 6.09 18.22
CA VAL A 50 -18.70 5.29 18.90
C VAL A 50 -18.14 6.07 20.08
N SER A 51 -18.34 5.53 21.29
CA SER A 51 -17.70 6.04 22.50
C SER A 51 -16.27 5.51 22.61
N VAL A 52 -15.30 6.41 22.73
CA VAL A 52 -13.87 6.06 22.88
C VAL A 52 -13.64 5.20 24.12
N LYS A 53 -14.33 5.51 25.23
CA LYS A 53 -14.21 4.75 26.49
C LYS A 53 -14.69 3.32 26.32
N ASP A 54 -15.83 3.13 25.65
CA ASP A 54 -16.41 1.81 25.46
C ASP A 54 -15.62 0.99 24.45
N ALA A 55 -15.14 1.61 23.36
CA ALA A 55 -14.25 0.97 22.40
C ALA A 55 -12.94 0.51 23.07
N ALA A 56 -12.30 1.37 23.87
CA ALA A 56 -11.08 1.02 24.58
C ALA A 56 -11.29 -0.15 25.56
N ASN A 57 -12.42 -0.16 26.29
CA ASN A 57 -12.76 -1.26 27.19
C ASN A 57 -12.98 -2.59 26.44
N LYS A 58 -13.59 -2.56 25.25
CA LYS A 58 -13.82 -3.76 24.43
C LYS A 58 -12.52 -4.45 23.99
N PHE A 59 -11.47 -3.68 23.68
CA PHE A 59 -10.19 -4.23 23.21
C PHE A 59 -9.12 -4.36 24.30
N LYS A 60 -9.43 -3.97 25.54
CA LYS A 60 -8.45 -3.92 26.65
C LYS A 60 -7.76 -5.27 26.92
N GLU A 61 -8.49 -6.37 26.75
CA GLU A 61 -7.99 -7.73 27.01
C GLU A 61 -7.54 -8.46 25.74
N SER A 62 -7.68 -7.82 24.56
CA SER A 62 -7.23 -8.42 23.31
C SER A 62 -5.72 -8.27 23.16
N VAL A 63 -5.02 -9.39 22.97
CA VAL A 63 -3.57 -9.43 22.72
C VAL A 63 -3.35 -9.95 21.30
N VAL A 64 -2.53 -9.24 20.52
CA VAL A 64 -2.15 -9.63 19.16
C VAL A 64 -0.72 -10.15 19.19
N ASP A 65 -0.52 -11.40 18.75
CA ASP A 65 0.81 -11.96 18.52
C ASP A 65 1.28 -11.64 17.10
N ALA A 66 2.33 -10.83 16.99
CA ALA A 66 2.93 -10.40 15.74
C ALA A 66 4.35 -10.95 15.50
N THR A 67 4.78 -11.94 16.29
CA THR A 67 6.17 -12.44 16.29
C THR A 67 6.62 -13.01 14.94
N ASP A 68 5.69 -13.58 14.17
CA ASP A 68 5.98 -14.29 12.92
C ASP A 68 5.25 -13.72 11.69
N ILE A 69 4.83 -12.46 11.76
CA ILE A 69 4.09 -11.79 10.66
C ILE A 69 5.08 -11.11 9.70
N ASP A 70 4.93 -11.40 8.41
CA ASP A 70 5.70 -10.79 7.32
C ASP A 70 4.73 -10.11 6.34
N PHE A 71 4.85 -8.79 6.17
CA PHE A 71 4.05 -7.99 5.24
C PHE A 71 4.71 -7.78 3.87
N SER A 72 5.85 -8.42 3.60
CA SER A 72 6.57 -8.31 2.31
C SER A 72 5.93 -9.09 1.15
N ASP A 73 4.66 -9.47 1.28
CA ASP A 73 3.88 -10.29 0.33
C ASP A 73 4.48 -11.68 0.04
N ARG A 74 5.44 -12.13 0.85
CA ARG A 74 6.11 -13.43 0.71
C ARG A 74 5.35 -14.54 1.42
N LEU A 75 4.42 -15.19 0.72
CA LEU A 75 3.68 -16.36 1.22
C LEU A 75 4.53 -17.67 1.25
N THR A 76 5.68 -17.67 1.93
CA THR A 76 6.67 -18.77 1.76
C THR A 76 6.92 -19.65 2.98
N ARG A 77 6.57 -19.20 4.21
CA ARG A 77 7.12 -19.83 5.42
C ARG A 77 6.32 -21.04 5.96
N ARG A 78 4.98 -21.02 5.96
CA ARG A 78 4.17 -22.13 6.56
C ARG A 78 3.90 -23.32 5.63
N LYS A 79 3.63 -23.12 4.34
CA LYS A 79 3.28 -24.23 3.42
C LYS A 79 4.47 -25.12 3.05
N LYS A 80 5.69 -24.57 2.95
CA LYS A 80 6.89 -25.33 2.55
C LYS A 80 7.38 -26.33 3.60
N ALA A 81 7.18 -26.04 4.89
CA ALA A 81 7.60 -26.95 5.96
C ALA A 81 6.79 -28.26 5.97
N MET A 82 5.48 -28.19 5.69
CA MET A 82 4.58 -29.35 5.73
C MET A 82 4.79 -30.34 4.58
N TYR A 83 5.27 -29.89 3.41
CA TYR A 83 5.54 -30.79 2.27
C TYR A 83 6.94 -31.46 2.35
N ARG A 84 7.92 -30.82 3.01
CA ARG A 84 9.27 -31.40 3.14
C ARG A 84 9.34 -32.60 4.09
N THR A 85 8.38 -32.76 5.01
CA THR A 85 8.40 -33.86 5.99
C THR A 85 7.95 -35.20 5.41
N PHE A 86 7.22 -35.23 4.30
CA PHE A 86 6.69 -36.46 3.71
C PHE A 86 7.63 -37.15 2.72
N VAL A 87 8.68 -36.46 2.26
CA VAL A 87 9.72 -37.09 1.44
C VAL A 87 10.90 -37.43 2.34
N ARG A 88 10.78 -38.53 3.10
CA ARG A 88 11.92 -39.17 3.75
C ARG A 88 12.81 -39.81 2.69
N ARG A 89 13.56 -38.99 1.97
CA ARG A 89 14.66 -39.46 1.12
C ARG A 89 15.81 -39.82 2.06
N PRO A 90 16.50 -40.96 1.87
CA PRO A 90 17.71 -41.24 2.63
C PRO A 90 18.66 -40.04 2.50
N PRO A 91 19.37 -39.65 3.57
CA PRO A 91 20.41 -38.64 3.47
C PRO A 91 21.36 -39.15 2.39
N ALA A 92 21.47 -38.40 1.29
CA ALA A 92 22.51 -38.63 0.29
C ALA A 92 23.80 -38.64 1.09
N MET A 93 24.32 -39.83 1.29
CA MET A 93 25.43 -40.07 2.18
C MET A 93 26.60 -39.22 1.72
N GLU A 94 27.45 -38.87 2.67
CA GLU A 94 28.79 -38.35 2.43
C GLU A 94 29.58 -39.34 1.56
N THR A 95 29.31 -39.36 0.26
CA THR A 95 30.09 -40.07 -0.72
C THR A 95 31.02 -39.05 -1.38
N ASN A 96 32.30 -39.40 -1.49
CA ASN A 96 33.31 -38.64 -2.24
C ASN A 96 33.05 -38.63 -3.76
N GLU A 97 31.89 -39.12 -4.18
CA GLU A 97 31.53 -39.29 -5.58
C GLU A 97 30.46 -38.27 -5.96
N TYR A 98 30.76 -37.47 -6.98
CA TYR A 98 29.85 -36.46 -7.50
C TYR A 98 28.71 -37.14 -8.26
N GLU A 99 27.56 -37.32 -7.61
CA GLU A 99 26.32 -37.71 -8.28
C GLU A 99 25.61 -36.46 -8.84
N MET A 100 25.43 -36.41 -10.16
CA MET A 100 24.53 -35.48 -10.85
C MET A 100 23.39 -36.28 -11.46
N LEU A 101 22.15 -35.85 -11.21
CA LEU A 101 20.98 -36.49 -11.83
C LEU A 101 20.95 -36.16 -13.33
N PRO A 102 20.60 -37.14 -14.19
CA PRO A 102 20.33 -36.88 -15.60
C PRO A 102 19.21 -35.87 -15.78
N LYS A 103 19.29 -35.05 -16.84
CA LYS A 103 18.35 -33.96 -17.16
C LYS A 103 16.90 -34.43 -17.34
N ASP A 104 16.70 -35.72 -17.61
CA ASP A 104 15.42 -36.33 -18.00
C ASP A 104 14.71 -37.08 -16.85
N MET A 105 15.21 -37.01 -15.61
CA MET A 105 14.58 -37.66 -14.46
C MET A 105 13.40 -36.84 -13.91
N THR A 106 12.26 -37.49 -13.68
CA THR A 106 11.03 -36.91 -13.11
C THR A 106 11.10 -36.61 -11.60
N LEU A 107 12.25 -36.88 -10.98
CA LEU A 107 12.43 -36.81 -9.52
C LEU A 107 13.09 -35.48 -9.13
N GLU A 108 12.48 -34.75 -8.18
CA GLU A 108 13.02 -33.46 -7.74
C GLU A 108 14.46 -33.61 -7.17
N GLU A 109 15.35 -32.71 -7.58
CA GLU A 109 16.75 -32.66 -7.13
C GLU A 109 16.83 -32.32 -5.62
N THR A 110 17.80 -32.91 -4.92
CA THR A 110 18.14 -32.42 -3.58
C THR A 110 18.79 -31.04 -3.66
N PRO A 111 18.71 -30.19 -2.61
CA PRO A 111 19.32 -28.85 -2.63
C PRO A 111 20.82 -28.86 -2.97
N LEU A 112 21.54 -29.88 -2.50
CA LEU A 112 22.97 -30.05 -2.73
C LEU A 112 23.27 -30.51 -4.17
N GLN A 113 22.48 -31.44 -4.73
CA GLN A 113 22.59 -31.81 -6.15
C GLN A 113 22.27 -30.61 -7.06
N LYS A 114 21.23 -29.84 -6.73
CA LYS A 114 20.85 -28.63 -7.46
C LYS A 114 21.97 -27.59 -7.45
N LEU A 115 22.61 -27.38 -6.30
CA LEU A 115 23.76 -26.47 -6.19
C LEU A 115 24.92 -26.92 -7.09
N ARG A 116 25.26 -28.22 -7.08
CA ARG A 116 26.33 -28.78 -7.91
C ARG A 116 26.04 -28.60 -9.41
N ARG A 117 24.83 -28.92 -9.86
CA ARG A 117 24.41 -28.71 -11.26
C ARG A 117 24.52 -27.24 -11.65
N LEU A 118 23.99 -26.33 -10.82
CA LEU A 118 24.05 -24.90 -11.10
C LEU A 118 25.49 -24.37 -11.18
N MET A 119 26.40 -24.85 -10.32
CA MET A 119 27.82 -24.47 -10.41
C MET A 119 28.43 -24.91 -11.74
N PHE A 120 28.14 -26.14 -12.19
CA PHE A 120 28.60 -26.65 -13.47
C PHE A 120 28.02 -25.86 -14.64
N GLU A 121 26.71 -25.61 -14.66
CA GLU A 121 26.03 -24.83 -15.71
C GLU A 121 26.58 -23.39 -15.81
N VAL A 122 26.89 -22.77 -14.67
CA VAL A 122 27.52 -21.43 -14.64
C VAL A 122 28.93 -21.49 -15.21
N GLN A 123 29.70 -22.52 -14.90
CA GLN A 123 31.06 -22.70 -15.43
C GLN A 123 31.02 -22.92 -16.96
N GLU A 124 30.16 -23.82 -17.44
CA GLU A 124 29.96 -24.07 -18.87
C GLU A 124 29.55 -22.79 -19.62
N LEU A 125 28.63 -22.01 -19.05
CA LEU A 125 28.22 -20.73 -19.62
C LEU A 125 29.39 -19.72 -19.69
N ASN A 126 30.24 -19.69 -18.67
CA ASN A 126 31.44 -18.83 -18.69
C ASN A 126 32.40 -19.26 -19.81
N ASP A 127 32.67 -20.55 -19.95
CA ASP A 127 33.55 -21.08 -21.01
C ASP A 127 33.01 -20.73 -22.41
N ASP A 128 31.69 -20.81 -22.59
CA ASP A 128 31.05 -20.46 -23.86
C ASP A 128 31.07 -18.95 -24.14
N ILE A 129 30.92 -18.12 -23.11
CA ILE A 129 31.14 -16.67 -23.22
C ILE A 129 32.58 -16.37 -23.64
N GLU A 130 33.58 -17.03 -23.04
CA GLU A 130 34.99 -16.85 -23.40
C GLU A 130 35.28 -17.29 -24.84
N LYS A 131 34.78 -18.46 -25.26
CA LYS A 131 34.88 -18.91 -26.65
C LYS A 131 34.21 -17.94 -27.63
N SER A 132 33.07 -17.36 -27.25
CA SER A 132 32.37 -16.37 -28.08
C SER A 132 33.17 -15.07 -28.23
N LYS A 133 33.88 -14.65 -27.18
CA LYS A 133 34.78 -13.49 -27.20
C LYS A 133 36.01 -13.74 -28.07
N ALA A 134 36.58 -14.94 -28.01
CA ALA A 134 37.75 -15.32 -28.80
C ALA A 134 37.46 -15.51 -30.30
N ARG A 135 36.20 -15.68 -30.70
CA ARG A 135 35.76 -15.77 -32.10
C ARG A 135 35.48 -14.41 -32.75
N LYS A 136 35.51 -13.31 -31.99
CA LYS A 136 35.46 -11.94 -32.49
C LYS A 136 36.87 -11.38 -32.62
#